data_AF-A0A5P9CMT4-F1
#
_entry.id   AF-A0A5P9CMT4-F1
#
_cell.length_a   1.000
_cell.length_b   1.000
_cell.length_c   1.000
_cell.angle_alpha   90.00
_cell.angle_beta   90.00
_cell.angle_gamma   90.00
#
_symmetry.space_group_name_H-M   'P 1'
#
loop_
_entity.id
_entity.type
_entity.pdbx_description
1 polymer ?
#
loop_
_entity_poly.entity_id
_entity_poly.type
_entity_poly.pdbx_seq_one_letter_code
_entity_poly.pdbx_strand_id
1 'polypeptide(L)'
;MFDIGFWELILISVVGLVVLGPERLPHAIRSVSRFVGAAKTMANNVKDEISHELKVQELQDNLRKAEQMGMEDLSPELKSSVEQLKQAAHDVQRPYTKGQGYSEGEREDQVVTVQSPDDLKPSSESDVVGDTSPLADNKKAK
;
A
#
# COMPACT_ATOMS: atom_id res chain seq x y z
N MET A 1 1.02 -16.93 -8.55
CA MET A 1 1.47 -17.36 -9.88
C MET A 1 1.66 -16.19 -10.85
N PHE A 2 1.94 -14.97 -10.37
CA PHE A 2 2.45 -13.88 -11.20
C PHE A 2 3.93 -13.69 -10.87
N ASP A 3 4.72 -14.72 -11.14
CA ASP A 3 6.17 -14.69 -11.00
C ASP A 3 6.78 -13.96 -12.21
N ILE A 4 6.18 -12.84 -12.61
CA ILE A 4 6.65 -12.01 -13.73
C ILE A 4 7.79 -11.14 -13.21
N GLY A 5 9.01 -11.55 -13.52
CA GLY A 5 10.23 -10.80 -13.24
C GLY A 5 10.39 -9.60 -14.17
N PHE A 6 11.31 -8.71 -13.79
CA PHE A 6 11.70 -7.56 -14.61
C PHE A 6 12.15 -7.97 -16.03
N TRP A 7 12.87 -9.09 -16.13
CA TRP A 7 13.31 -9.64 -17.42
C TRP A 7 12.16 -10.08 -18.32
N GLU A 8 11.11 -10.65 -17.77
CA GLU A 8 9.93 -11.07 -18.55
C GLU A 8 9.14 -9.87 -19.05
N LEU A 9 9.02 -8.80 -18.25
CA LEU A 9 8.40 -7.56 -18.70
C LEU A 9 9.14 -6.94 -19.90
N ILE A 10 10.47 -6.94 -19.88
CA ILE A 10 11.28 -6.47 -21.02
C ILE A 10 11.00 -7.33 -22.25
N LEU A 11 11.02 -8.67 -22.11
CA LEU A 11 10.78 -9.59 -23.21
C LEU A 11 9.39 -9.37 -23.83
N ILE A 12 8.34 -9.26 -23.00
CA ILE A 12 6.98 -8.97 -23.45
C ILE A 12 6.91 -7.61 -24.14
N SER A 13 7.61 -6.59 -23.61
CA SER A 13 7.69 -5.27 -24.23
C SER A 13 8.28 -5.35 -25.64
N VAL A 14 9.42 -6.03 -25.80
CA VAL A 14 10.07 -6.21 -27.11
C VAL A 14 9.16 -6.97 -28.07
N VAL A 15 8.57 -8.08 -27.65
CA VAL A 15 7.63 -8.87 -28.48
C VAL A 15 6.43 -8.02 -28.88
N GLY A 16 5.86 -7.25 -27.94
CA GLY A 16 4.78 -6.31 -28.19
C GLY A 16 5.15 -5.26 -29.23
N LEU A 17 6.36 -4.68 -29.14
CA LEU A 17 6.86 -3.71 -30.11
C LEU A 17 7.07 -4.31 -31.50
N VAL A 18 7.47 -5.59 -31.60
CA VAL A 18 7.67 -6.25 -32.90
C VAL A 18 6.33 -6.63 -33.54
N VAL A 19 5.44 -7.28 -32.79
CA VAL A 19 4.16 -7.78 -33.29
C VAL A 19 3.21 -6.63 -33.57
N LEU A 20 3.00 -5.79 -32.57
CA LEU A 20 2.05 -4.69 -32.64
C LEU A 20 2.73 -3.42 -33.13
N GLY A 21 4.04 -3.30 -33.23
CA GLY A 21 4.70 -2.08 -33.69
C GLY A 21 4.84 -1.01 -32.58
N PRO A 22 5.96 -0.25 -32.56
CA PRO A 22 6.23 0.76 -31.52
C PRO A 22 5.22 1.91 -31.49
N GLU A 23 4.61 2.23 -32.63
CA GLU A 23 3.63 3.31 -32.73
C GLU A 23 2.23 2.90 -32.26
N ARG A 24 1.90 1.60 -32.38
CA ARG A 24 0.53 1.10 -32.18
C ARG A 24 0.30 0.61 -30.75
N LEU A 25 1.33 0.08 -30.09
CA LEU A 25 1.31 -0.31 -28.67
C LEU A 25 0.85 0.84 -27.74
N PRO A 26 1.45 2.06 -27.78
CA PRO A 26 1.01 3.15 -26.91
C PRO A 26 -0.42 3.60 -27.23
N HIS A 27 -0.86 3.48 -28.48
CA HIS A 27 -2.25 3.76 -28.85
C HIS A 27 -3.21 2.73 -28.25
N ALA A 28 -2.88 1.43 -28.31
CA ALA A 28 -3.70 0.36 -27.74
C ALA A 28 -3.85 0.51 -26.21
N ILE A 29 -2.74 0.79 -25.50
CA ILE A 29 -2.77 1.06 -24.05
C ILE A 29 -3.68 2.25 -23.76
N ARG A 30 -3.62 3.34 -24.53
CA ARG A 30 -4.51 4.50 -24.33
C ARG A 30 -5.98 4.13 -24.52
N SER A 31 -6.32 3.32 -25.51
CA SER A 31 -7.70 2.87 -25.71
C SER A 31 -8.21 2.01 -24.56
N VAL A 32 -7.43 1.00 -24.16
CA VAL A 32 -7.78 0.10 -23.06
C VAL A 32 -7.85 0.85 -21.73
N SER A 33 -6.87 1.71 -21.44
CA SER A 33 -6.85 2.49 -20.20
C SER A 33 -8.02 3.47 -20.09
N ARG A 34 -8.47 4.07 -21.21
CA ARG A 34 -9.68 4.89 -21.22
C ARG A 34 -10.93 4.07 -20.92
N PHE A 35 -11.04 2.86 -21.48
CA PHE A 35 -12.16 1.97 -21.20
C PHE A 35 -12.17 1.51 -19.74
N VAL A 36 -11.03 1.02 -19.23
CA VAL A 36 -10.86 0.61 -17.83
C VAL A 36 -11.11 1.79 -16.89
N GLY A 37 -10.62 2.98 -17.23
CA GLY A 37 -10.85 4.20 -16.47
C GLY A 37 -12.33 4.59 -16.42
N ALA A 38 -13.03 4.53 -17.56
CA ALA A 38 -14.45 4.80 -17.62
C ALA A 38 -15.27 3.80 -16.79
N ALA A 39 -14.95 2.51 -16.89
CA ALA A 39 -15.59 1.47 -16.08
C ALA A 39 -15.34 1.67 -14.58
N LYS A 40 -14.10 2.00 -14.19
CA LYS A 40 -13.75 2.30 -12.81
C LYS A 40 -14.51 3.51 -12.27
N THR A 41 -14.60 4.59 -13.04
CA THR A 41 -15.35 5.79 -12.66
C THR A 41 -16.84 5.49 -12.52
N MET A 42 -17.43 4.74 -13.46
CA MET A 42 -18.83 4.32 -13.35
C MET A 42 -19.08 3.48 -12.11
N ALA A 43 -18.20 2.52 -11.80
CA ALA A 43 -18.29 1.71 -10.59
C ALA A 43 -18.17 2.55 -9.32
N ASN A 44 -17.28 3.55 -9.30
CA ASN A 44 -17.15 4.49 -8.18
C ASN A 44 -18.41 5.35 -7.99
N ASN A 45 -18.96 5.91 -9.07
CA ASN A 45 -20.18 6.72 -9.00
C ASN A 45 -21.37 5.91 -8.47
N VAL A 46 -21.56 4.68 -8.98
CA VAL A 46 -22.59 3.75 -8.50
C VAL A 46 -22.37 3.43 -7.01
N LYS A 47 -21.13 3.19 -6.60
CA LYS A 47 -20.79 2.96 -5.19
C LYS A 47 -21.11 4.18 -4.33
N ASP A 48 -20.81 5.39 -4.81
CA ASP A 48 -21.00 6.64 -4.07
C ASP A 48 -22.49 6.98 -3.93
N GLU A 49 -23.29 6.82 -4.99
CA GLU A 49 -24.76 6.98 -4.97
C GLU A 49 -25.43 5.95 -4.03
N ILE A 50 -25.02 4.68 -4.10
CA ILE A 50 -25.55 3.59 -3.26
C ILE A 50 -25.14 3.74 -1.79
N SER A 51 -23.96 4.32 -1.53
CA SER A 51 -23.48 4.62 -0.18
C SER A 51 -24.22 5.81 0.45
N HIS A 52 -24.77 6.70 -0.38
CA HIS A 52 -25.53 7.87 0.08
C HIS A 52 -27.00 7.57 0.40
N GLU A 53 -27.60 6.50 -0.16
CA GLU A 53 -29.05 6.24 -0.09
C GLU A 53 -29.48 4.83 0.39
N LEU A 54 -28.76 4.16 1.29
CA LEU A 54 -29.23 2.93 2.01
C LEU A 54 -29.13 1.56 1.28
N LYS A 55 -28.14 1.29 0.41
CA LYS A 55 -28.03 -0.05 -0.25
C LYS A 55 -26.70 -0.79 -0.16
N VAL A 56 -25.84 -0.45 0.82
CA VAL A 56 -24.62 -1.23 1.07
C VAL A 56 -24.91 -2.69 1.48
N GLN A 57 -26.01 -2.94 2.20
CA GLN A 57 -26.41 -4.31 2.58
C GLN A 57 -26.89 -5.13 1.38
N GLU A 58 -27.75 -4.58 0.52
CA GLU A 58 -28.21 -5.30 -0.67
C GLU A 58 -27.07 -5.65 -1.62
N LEU A 59 -26.06 -4.78 -1.77
CA LEU A 59 -24.90 -5.09 -2.59
C LEU A 59 -24.03 -6.17 -1.95
N GLN A 60 -23.79 -6.09 -0.64
CA GLN A 60 -23.10 -7.16 0.09
C GLN A 60 -23.84 -8.49 -0.02
N ASP A 61 -25.17 -8.50 0.05
CA ASP A 61 -25.97 -9.70 -0.08
C ASP A 61 -25.93 -10.25 -1.51
N ASN A 62 -26.00 -9.40 -2.54
CA ASN A 62 -25.85 -9.83 -3.93
C ASN A 62 -24.43 -10.34 -4.23
N LEU A 63 -23.39 -9.69 -3.71
CA LEU A 63 -22.00 -10.14 -3.84
C LEU A 63 -21.79 -11.45 -3.09
N ARG A 64 -22.30 -11.56 -1.86
CA ARG A 64 -22.20 -12.77 -1.04
C ARG A 64 -22.98 -13.92 -1.65
N LYS A 65 -24.13 -13.65 -2.28
CA LYS A 65 -24.90 -14.64 -3.04
C LYS A 65 -24.20 -15.04 -4.33
N ALA A 66 -23.61 -14.11 -5.07
CA ALA A 66 -22.81 -14.40 -6.27
C ALA A 66 -21.55 -15.21 -5.92
N GLU A 67 -20.88 -14.87 -4.82
CA GLU A 67 -19.76 -15.63 -4.27
C GLU A 67 -20.21 -17.03 -3.85
N GLN A 68 -21.32 -17.18 -3.13
CA GLN A 68 -21.87 -18.48 -2.76
C GLN A 68 -22.20 -19.35 -3.97
N MET A 69 -22.87 -18.79 -4.98
CA MET A 69 -23.18 -19.51 -6.23
C MET A 69 -21.90 -19.92 -6.95
N GLY A 70 -20.94 -19.01 -7.07
CA GLY A 70 -19.62 -19.31 -7.63
C GLY A 70 -18.89 -20.40 -6.85
N MET A 71 -18.91 -20.34 -5.51
CA MET A 71 -18.36 -21.31 -4.57
C MET A 71 -19.01 -22.69 -4.67
N GLU A 72 -20.30 -22.75 -5.01
CA GLU A 72 -21.04 -23.99 -5.18
C GLU A 72 -20.61 -24.74 -6.44
N ASP A 73 -20.35 -24.01 -7.52
CA ASP A 73 -19.96 -24.53 -8.84
C ASP A 73 -18.47 -24.90 -9.00
N LEU A 74 -17.58 -24.56 -8.06
CA LEU A 74 -16.17 -24.96 -8.17
C LEU A 74 -15.95 -26.44 -7.80
N SER A 75 -14.97 -27.08 -8.46
CA SER A 75 -14.46 -28.40 -8.12
C SER A 75 -13.88 -28.45 -6.69
N PRO A 76 -13.89 -29.63 -6.03
CA PRO A 76 -13.54 -29.76 -4.60
C PRO A 76 -12.13 -29.29 -4.25
N GLU A 77 -11.18 -29.36 -5.18
CA GLU A 77 -9.82 -28.82 -4.99
C GLU A 77 -9.76 -27.29 -4.90
N LEU A 78 -10.63 -26.58 -5.63
CA LEU A 78 -10.65 -25.12 -5.60
C LEU A 78 -11.35 -24.62 -4.33
N LYS A 79 -12.37 -25.33 -3.85
CA LYS A 79 -13.03 -25.01 -2.56
C LYS A 79 -12.05 -25.09 -1.39
N SER A 80 -11.25 -26.16 -1.33
CA SER A 80 -10.24 -26.32 -0.27
C SER A 80 -9.14 -25.25 -0.36
N SER A 81 -8.75 -24.85 -1.58
CA SER A 81 -7.76 -23.81 -1.80
C SER A 81 -8.27 -22.42 -1.39
N VAL A 82 -9.54 -22.11 -1.68
CA VAL A 82 -10.19 -20.87 -1.24
C VAL A 82 -10.36 -20.82 0.28
N GLU A 83 -10.73 -21.93 0.92
CA GLU A 83 -10.86 -21.99 2.38
C GLU A 83 -9.51 -21.80 3.09
N GLN A 84 -8.44 -22.43 2.57
CA GLN A 84 -7.08 -22.23 3.06
C GLN A 84 -6.62 -20.77 2.89
N LEU A 85 -6.91 -20.15 1.75
CA LEU A 85 -6.59 -18.75 1.50
C LEU A 85 -7.38 -17.81 2.44
N LYS A 86 -8.66 -18.11 2.68
CA LYS A 86 -9.51 -17.39 3.62
C LYS A 86 -8.98 -17.50 5.05
N GLN A 87 -8.53 -18.69 5.45
CA GLN A 87 -7.94 -18.92 6.77
C GLN A 87 -6.60 -18.18 6.94
N ALA A 88 -5.72 -18.25 5.94
CA ALA A 88 -4.45 -17.51 5.94
C ALA A 88 -4.65 -15.99 5.97
N ALA A 89 -5.61 -15.47 5.19
CA ALA A 89 -5.97 -14.05 5.23
C ALA A 89 -6.53 -13.64 6.62
N HIS A 90 -7.28 -14.53 7.27
CA HIS A 90 -7.83 -14.27 8.60
C HIS A 90 -6.76 -14.24 9.71
N ASP A 91 -5.68 -15.01 9.56
CA ASP A 91 -4.53 -14.99 10.47
C ASP A 91 -3.68 -13.74 10.28
N VAL A 92 -3.52 -13.26 9.04
CA VAL A 92 -2.78 -12.03 8.71
C VAL A 92 -3.58 -10.75 9.06
N GLN A 93 -4.90 -10.83 9.23
CA GLN A 93 -5.73 -9.73 9.72
C GLN A 93 -5.63 -9.51 11.25
N ARG A 94 -5.09 -10.49 12.00
CA ARG A 94 -4.98 -10.45 13.47
C ARG A 94 -3.71 -9.83 14.10
N PRO A 95 -2.62 -9.42 13.41
CA PRO A 95 -1.41 -8.95 14.06
C PRO A 95 -1.53 -7.57 14.73
N TYR A 96 -2.70 -6.91 14.74
CA TYR A 96 -2.87 -5.60 15.39
C TYR A 96 -3.86 -5.55 16.56
N THR A 97 -4.47 -6.68 16.96
CA THR A 97 -5.43 -6.69 18.09
C THR A 97 -4.98 -7.49 19.31
N LYS A 98 -3.78 -8.10 19.30
CA LYS A 98 -3.26 -8.83 20.46
C LYS A 98 -1.76 -8.58 20.68
N GLY A 99 -1.46 -7.51 21.40
CA GLY A 99 -0.07 -7.15 21.74
C GLY A 99 0.09 -5.94 22.66
N GLN A 100 -0.88 -5.67 23.54
CA GLN A 100 -0.64 -4.87 24.75
C GLN A 100 -1.07 -5.72 25.95
N GLY A 101 -0.08 -6.42 26.51
CA GLY A 101 -0.20 -7.21 27.71
C GLY A 101 1.21 -7.33 28.29
N TYR A 102 1.45 -6.54 29.34
CA TYR A 102 2.64 -6.56 30.17
C TYR A 102 2.96 -7.98 30.64
N SER A 103 4.23 -8.39 30.56
CA SER A 103 4.80 -9.40 31.46
C SER A 103 6.23 -8.97 31.82
N GLU A 104 6.34 -8.50 33.06
CA GLU A 104 7.56 -8.49 33.87
C GLU A 104 8.22 -9.87 33.96
N GLY A 105 9.54 -9.86 34.21
CA GLY A 105 10.39 -11.00 34.54
C GLY A 105 11.33 -11.37 33.38
N GLU A 106 12.65 -11.45 33.51
CA GLU A 106 13.54 -11.56 34.67
C GLU A 106 14.93 -11.02 34.25
N ARG A 107 15.68 -10.51 35.23
CA ARG A 107 17.09 -10.10 35.09
C ARG A 107 17.99 -11.32 35.24
N GLU A 108 19.09 -11.34 34.49
CA GLU A 108 20.43 -11.92 34.76
C GLU A 108 21.08 -12.20 33.39
N ASP A 109 22.35 -11.98 33.09
CA ASP A 109 23.47 -11.27 33.71
C ASP A 109 24.52 -11.25 32.59
N GLN A 110 25.12 -10.11 32.27
CA GLN A 110 26.44 -10.08 31.62
C GLN A 110 27.06 -8.70 31.75
N VAL A 111 27.79 -8.59 32.85
CA VAL A 111 28.77 -7.55 33.15
C VAL A 111 29.93 -7.67 32.15
N VAL A 112 30.08 -6.68 31.27
CA VAL A 112 31.35 -6.45 30.56
C VAL A 112 31.81 -5.02 30.87
N THR A 113 32.73 -4.98 31.83
CA THR A 113 33.88 -4.09 31.98
C THR A 113 33.75 -2.65 31.50
N VAL A 114 33.61 -1.77 32.49
CA VAL A 114 33.87 -0.33 32.42
C VAL A 114 35.31 -0.08 31.98
N GLN A 115 35.49 0.66 30.88
CA GLN A 115 36.73 1.36 30.59
C GLN A 115 36.37 2.74 30.03
N SER A 116 36.27 3.71 30.93
CA SER A 116 36.48 5.13 30.57
C SER A 116 37.96 5.44 30.75
N PRO A 117 38.53 6.20 29.82
CA PRO A 117 39.39 7.30 30.25
C PRO A 117 38.90 8.63 29.67
N ASP A 118 38.96 9.61 30.56
CA ASP A 118 38.79 11.04 30.39
C ASP A 118 39.64 11.68 29.27
N ASP A 119 39.34 12.97 29.06
CA ASP A 119 40.16 14.02 28.43
C ASP A 119 40.03 14.22 26.90
N LEU A 120 39.21 15.21 26.49
CA LEU A 120 39.69 16.57 26.20
C LEU A 120 38.55 17.52 25.76
N LYS A 121 38.72 18.77 26.18
CA LYS A 121 37.86 19.98 26.14
C LYS A 121 37.36 20.42 24.73
N PRO A 122 36.41 21.38 24.69
CA PRO A 122 35.68 21.83 23.51
C PRO A 122 36.44 22.91 22.73
N SER A 123 36.19 22.97 21.42
CA SER A 123 36.50 24.14 20.59
C SER A 123 35.25 24.56 19.85
N SER A 124 34.62 25.60 20.40
CA SER A 124 33.92 26.65 19.68
C SER A 124 34.85 27.37 18.70
N GLU A 125 34.23 28.22 17.87
CA GLU A 125 34.83 29.26 17.02
C GLU A 125 35.47 28.73 15.72
N SER A 126 35.22 29.33 14.55
CA SER A 126 34.47 30.53 14.21
C SER A 126 34.43 30.61 12.67
N ASP A 127 33.38 31.17 12.07
CA ASP A 127 33.39 32.47 11.35
C ASP A 127 32.92 32.21 9.91
N VAL A 128 32.18 33.05 9.17
CA VAL A 128 31.73 34.44 9.31
C VAL A 128 30.73 34.66 8.15
N VAL A 129 29.50 35.09 8.43
CA VAL A 129 28.94 36.46 8.20
C VAL A 129 28.26 36.67 6.84
N GLY A 130 27.12 37.36 6.94
CA GLY A 130 26.31 37.94 5.88
C GLY A 130 24.89 38.12 6.43
N ASP A 131 24.73 38.79 7.57
CA ASP A 131 24.24 40.18 7.62
C ASP A 131 23.16 40.49 6.57
N THR A 132 21.89 40.45 6.99
CA THR A 132 20.94 41.55 6.79
C THR A 132 19.78 41.39 7.79
N SER A 133 19.74 42.25 8.81
CA SER A 133 18.50 42.64 9.51
C SER A 133 18.20 44.12 9.15
N PRO A 134 17.10 44.73 9.60
CA PRO A 134 15.68 44.37 9.41
C PRO A 134 14.86 45.63 8.97
N LEU A 135 13.64 45.51 8.41
CA LEU A 135 12.62 46.56 8.61
C LEU A 135 11.18 46.19 8.20
N ALA A 136 10.26 46.61 9.08
CA ALA A 136 8.85 46.98 8.89
C ALA A 136 7.86 45.88 8.44
N ASP A 137 6.98 45.37 9.31
CA ASP A 137 5.84 46.05 9.94
C ASP A 137 4.75 46.44 8.92
N ASN A 138 3.75 45.58 8.75
CA ASN A 138 2.39 46.04 8.44
C ASN A 138 1.35 45.03 8.95
N LYS A 139 0.86 45.31 10.14
CA LYS A 139 -0.31 44.68 10.76
C LYS A 139 -1.52 45.60 10.50
N LYS A 140 -2.58 45.02 9.91
CA LYS A 140 -4.01 45.39 10.08
C LYS A 140 -4.38 46.89 10.10
N ALA A 141 -5.18 47.31 9.11
CA ALA A 141 -6.54 47.84 9.33
C ALA A 141 -7.11 48.41 8.02
N LYS A 142 -8.09 47.75 7.42
CA LYS A 142 -9.48 48.22 7.22
C LYS A 142 -10.24 47.25 6.32
#